data_AF-A0A1S5Y269-F1
#
_entry.id   AF-A0A1S5Y269-F1
#
_cell.length_a   1.000
_cell.length_b   1.000
_cell.length_c   1.000
_cell.angle_alpha   90.00
_cell.angle_beta   90.00
_cell.angle_gamma   90.00
#
_symmetry.space_group_name_H-M   'P 1'
#
loop_
_entity.id
_entity.type
_entity.pdbx_description
1 polymer ?
#
loop_
_entity_poly.entity_id
_entity_poly.type
_entity_poly.pdbx_seq_one_letter_code
_entity_poly.pdbx_strand_id
1 'polypeptide(L)'
;MVTVDPENAESVMAMKRGLAFYCASPHYHPIADAAGFGEEARRVYDLWQKRDFKGAAAAVSEAFVKKFSVHGGLPTRQAYLKWMKAEGCYPIVYPLPRHANMVEDHFIAMRNMAEAGSW
;
A
#
# COMPACT_ATOMS: atom_id res chain seq x y z
N MET A 1 4.09 -0.02 -1.58
CA MET A 1 3.59 1.04 -0.68
C MET A 1 3.81 0.65 0.76
N VAL A 2 3.96 1.62 1.66
CA VAL A 2 4.13 1.39 3.11
C VAL A 2 3.04 2.14 3.87
N THR A 3 2.35 1.49 4.81
CA THR A 3 1.42 2.21 5.70
C THR A 3 2.20 3.02 6.73
N VAL A 4 1.82 4.28 6.92
CA VAL A 4 2.43 5.18 7.91
C VAL A 4 2.15 4.66 9.33
N ASP A 5 0.88 4.41 9.62
CA ASP A 5 0.39 3.86 10.88
C ASP A 5 -0.71 2.82 10.55
N PRO A 6 -0.49 1.53 10.84
CA PRO A 6 -1.46 0.48 10.52
C PRO A 6 -2.67 0.46 11.46
N GLU A 7 -2.62 1.12 12.62
CA GLU A 7 -3.71 1.18 13.61
C GLU A 7 -4.59 2.42 13.40
N ASN A 8 -4.06 3.44 12.71
CA ASN A 8 -4.82 4.64 12.36
C ASN A 8 -5.63 4.46 11.06
N ALA A 9 -6.96 4.50 11.18
CA ALA A 9 -7.88 4.29 10.06
C ALA A 9 -7.67 5.27 8.89
N GLU A 10 -7.31 6.53 9.15
CA GLU A 10 -7.05 7.52 8.09
C GLU A 10 -5.77 7.20 7.31
N SER A 11 -4.75 6.72 8.00
CA SER A 11 -3.48 6.27 7.40
C SER A 11 -3.69 5.03 6.54
N VAL A 12 -4.51 4.08 7.02
CA VAL A 12 -4.92 2.91 6.23
C VAL A 12 -5.69 3.34 4.99
N MET A 13 -6.65 4.26 5.12
CA MET A 13 -7.39 4.80 3.99
C MET A 13 -6.50 5.54 3.00
N ALA A 14 -5.48 6.28 3.47
CA ALA A 14 -4.53 6.95 2.60
C ALA A 14 -3.74 5.97 1.71
N MET A 15 -3.27 4.88 2.30
CA MET A 15 -2.66 3.78 1.55
C MET A 15 -3.64 3.13 0.57
N LYS A 16 -4.89 2.85 0.98
CA LYS A 16 -5.90 2.28 0.10
C LYS A 16 -6.20 3.16 -1.12
N ARG A 17 -6.17 4.49 -0.99
CA ARG A 17 -6.27 5.40 -2.15
C ARG A 17 -5.14 5.18 -3.15
N GLY A 18 -3.91 4.97 -2.66
CA GLY A 18 -2.79 4.66 -3.53
C GLY A 18 -2.96 3.32 -4.25
N LEU A 19 -3.42 2.28 -3.55
CA LEU A 19 -3.73 0.98 -4.17
C LEU A 19 -4.84 1.09 -5.23
N ALA A 20 -5.87 1.89 -4.94
CA ALA A 20 -6.92 2.17 -5.92
C ALA A 20 -6.39 2.90 -7.17
N PHE A 21 -5.42 3.80 -7.01
CA PHE A 21 -4.75 4.46 -8.14
C PHE A 21 -4.05 3.45 -9.06
N TYR A 22 -3.37 2.43 -8.52
CA TYR A 22 -2.76 1.37 -9.35
C TYR A 22 -3.82 0.52 -10.07
N CYS A 23 -5.00 0.32 -9.49
CA CYS A 23 -6.10 -0.36 -10.16
C CYS A 23 -6.72 0.48 -11.29
N ALA A 24 -6.54 1.81 -11.27
CA ALA A 24 -7.08 2.72 -12.29
C ALA A 24 -6.42 2.59 -13.66
N SER A 25 -5.22 1.99 -13.74
CA SER A 25 -4.52 1.73 -14.99
C SER A 25 -4.57 0.24 -15.33
N PRO A 26 -5.24 -0.15 -16.44
CA PRO A 26 -5.34 -1.56 -16.86
C PRO A 26 -3.99 -2.24 -17.07
N HIS A 27 -2.92 -1.47 -17.31
CA HIS A 27 -1.55 -1.98 -17.41
C HIS A 27 -1.12 -2.80 -16.18
N TYR A 28 -1.63 -2.50 -14.98
CA TYR A 28 -1.31 -3.23 -13.76
C TYR A 28 -2.24 -4.41 -13.46
N HIS A 29 -3.35 -4.58 -14.19
CA HIS A 29 -4.30 -5.67 -13.93
C HIS A 29 -3.70 -7.07 -14.04
N PRO A 30 -2.78 -7.38 -14.97
CA PRO A 30 -2.13 -8.69 -15.01
C PRO A 30 -1.38 -9.06 -13.72
N ILE A 31 -0.85 -8.07 -12.99
CA ILE A 31 -0.20 -8.28 -11.69
C ILE A 31 -1.24 -8.67 -10.63
N ALA A 32 -2.41 -8.02 -10.65
CA ALA A 32 -3.52 -8.37 -9.77
C ALA A 32 -4.09 -9.75 -10.09
N ASP A 33 -4.23 -10.10 -11.37
CA ASP A 33 -4.65 -11.44 -11.81
C ASP A 33 -3.69 -12.52 -11.30
N ALA A 34 -2.38 -12.34 -11.49
CA ALA A 34 -1.36 -13.27 -11.02
C ALA A 34 -1.36 -13.43 -9.47
N ALA A 35 -1.85 -12.44 -8.75
CA ALA A 35 -1.99 -12.47 -7.29
C ALA A 35 -3.35 -12.99 -6.81
N GLY A 36 -4.30 -13.31 -7.71
CA GLY A 36 -5.65 -13.76 -7.37
C GLY A 36 -6.65 -12.63 -7.05
N PHE A 37 -6.33 -11.37 -7.39
CA PHE A 37 -7.15 -10.18 -7.10
C PHE A 37 -7.71 -9.50 -8.37
N GLY A 38 -7.75 -10.22 -9.49
CA GLY A 38 -8.17 -9.69 -10.79
C GLY A 38 -9.56 -9.06 -10.82
N GLU A 39 -10.54 -9.73 -10.20
CA GLU A 39 -11.91 -9.22 -10.10
C GLU A 39 -11.99 -7.98 -9.20
N GLU A 40 -11.24 -7.97 -8.10
CA GLU A 40 -11.18 -6.81 -7.20
C GLU A 40 -10.58 -5.59 -7.91
N ALA A 41 -9.48 -5.77 -8.64
CA ALA A 41 -8.83 -4.69 -9.39
C ALA A 41 -9.77 -4.07 -10.44
N ARG A 42 -10.55 -4.90 -11.16
CA ARG A 42 -11.55 -4.44 -12.13
C ARG A 42 -12.73 -3.72 -11.48
N ARG A 43 -13.21 -4.22 -10.34
CA ARG A 43 -14.25 -3.52 -9.56
C ARG A 43 -13.79 -2.15 -9.08
N VAL A 44 -12.56 -2.05 -8.59
CA VAL A 44 -11.96 -0.77 -8.15
C VAL A 44 -11.75 0.16 -9.35
N TYR A 45 -11.30 -0.36 -10.49
CA TYR A 45 -11.18 0.38 -11.75
C TYR A 45 -12.52 1.02 -12.16
N ASP A 46 -13.63 0.26 -12.15
CA ASP A 46 -14.94 0.77 -12.54
C ASP A 46 -15.42 1.93 -11.66
N LEU A 47 -15.17 1.85 -10.35
CA LEU A 47 -15.44 2.94 -9.41
C LEU A 47 -14.57 4.16 -9.71
N TRP A 48 -13.29 3.93 -10.00
CA TRP A 48 -12.36 4.99 -10.34
C TRP A 48 -12.74 5.73 -11.62
N GLN A 49 -13.13 5.02 -12.69
CA GLN A 49 -13.55 5.64 -13.96
C GLN A 49 -14.80 6.51 -13.79
N LYS A 50 -15.67 6.18 -12.83
CA LYS A 50 -16.83 6.99 -12.43
C LYS A 50 -16.46 8.19 -11.54
N ARG A 51 -15.16 8.41 -11.30
CA ARG A 51 -14.61 9.42 -10.37
C ARG A 51 -15.06 9.24 -8.92
N ASP A 52 -15.52 8.05 -8.55
CA ASP A 52 -15.82 7.69 -7.16
C ASP A 52 -14.53 7.24 -6.45
N PHE A 53 -13.64 8.19 -6.19
CA PHE A 53 -12.33 7.89 -5.58
C PHE A 53 -12.45 7.37 -4.14
N LYS A 54 -13.48 7.84 -3.41
CA LYS A 54 -13.74 7.38 -2.05
C LYS A 54 -14.23 5.93 -2.07
N GLY A 55 -15.19 5.60 -2.94
CA GLY A 55 -15.67 4.24 -3.14
C GLY A 55 -14.56 3.32 -3.67
N ALA A 56 -13.75 3.77 -4.62
CA ALA A 56 -12.61 3.01 -5.14
C ALA A 56 -11.61 2.66 -4.02
N ALA A 57 -11.26 3.60 -3.15
CA ALA A 57 -10.38 3.33 -2.01
C ALA A 57 -11.04 2.40 -0.97
N ALA A 58 -12.32 2.59 -0.66
CA ALA A 58 -13.06 1.74 0.28
C ALA A 58 -13.23 0.31 -0.26
N ALA A 59 -13.28 0.14 -1.58
CA ALA A 59 -13.39 -1.14 -2.24
C ALA A 59 -12.11 -2.00 -2.14
N VAL A 60 -10.95 -1.40 -1.86
CA VAL A 60 -9.71 -2.16 -1.63
C VAL A 60 -9.82 -2.94 -0.33
N SER A 61 -9.75 -4.27 -0.43
CA SER A 61 -9.86 -5.19 0.68
C SER A 61 -8.60 -5.18 1.56
N GLU A 62 -8.72 -5.68 2.79
CA GLU A 62 -7.57 -5.88 3.65
C GLU A 62 -6.59 -6.93 3.10
N ALA A 63 -7.11 -7.94 2.40
CA ALA A 63 -6.29 -8.96 1.76
C ALA A 63 -5.44 -8.35 0.63
N PHE A 64 -6.03 -7.47 -0.18
CA PHE A 64 -5.31 -6.72 -1.22
C PHE A 64 -4.24 -5.81 -0.60
N VAL A 65 -4.57 -5.09 0.48
CA VAL A 65 -3.61 -4.30 1.25
C VAL A 65 -2.43 -5.16 1.71
N LYS A 66 -2.68 -6.28 2.39
CA LYS A 66 -1.62 -7.16 2.91
C LYS A 66 -0.75 -7.74 1.78
N LYS A 67 -1.31 -7.96 0.59
CA LYS A 67 -0.58 -8.51 -0.56
C LYS A 67 0.35 -7.50 -1.23
N PHE A 68 -0.09 -6.24 -1.39
CA PHE A 68 0.58 -5.25 -2.24
C PHE A 68 1.23 -4.09 -1.46
N SER A 69 1.25 -4.18 -0.13
CA SER A 69 1.86 -3.16 0.71
C SER A 69 2.54 -3.77 1.94
N VAL A 70 3.46 -3.00 2.51
CA VAL A 70 4.00 -3.27 3.84
C VAL A 70 3.03 -2.65 4.84
N HIS A 71 2.09 -3.47 5.32
CA HIS A 71 1.04 -3.06 6.25
C HIS A 71 1.11 -3.90 7.53
N GLY A 72 1.55 -3.28 8.62
CA GLY A 72 1.70 -3.91 9.93
C GLY A 72 2.77 -3.23 10.78
N GLY A 73 2.91 -3.70 12.02
CA GLY A 73 3.89 -3.18 12.98
C GLY A 73 5.34 -3.56 12.67
N LEU A 74 6.23 -3.35 13.64
CA LEU A 74 7.67 -3.66 13.52
C LEU A 74 7.95 -5.07 12.98
N PRO A 75 7.35 -6.17 13.49
CA PRO A 75 7.66 -7.51 13.00
C PRO A 75 7.38 -7.68 11.50
N THR A 76 6.30 -7.10 10.98
CA THR A 76 5.95 -7.16 9.55
C THR A 76 6.96 -6.41 8.69
N ARG A 77 7.35 -5.20 9.10
CA ARG A 77 8.34 -4.38 8.38
C ARG A 77 9.71 -5.06 8.36
N GLN A 78 10.14 -5.65 9.49
CA GLN A 78 11.40 -6.40 9.57
C GLN A 78 11.37 -7.66 8.70
N ALA A 79 10.28 -8.44 8.74
CA ALA A 79 10.12 -9.63 7.91
C ALA A 79 10.21 -9.29 6.42
N TYR A 80 9.52 -8.23 5.99
CA TYR A 80 9.58 -7.75 4.60
C TYR A 80 11.01 -7.39 4.17
N LEU A 81 11.73 -6.63 5.00
CA LEU A 81 13.07 -6.19 4.66
C LEU A 81 14.10 -7.33 4.68
N LYS A 82 13.96 -8.30 5.60
CA LYS A 82 14.76 -9.53 5.59
C LYS A 82 14.53 -10.36 4.33
N TRP A 83 13.27 -10.50 3.90
CA TRP A 83 12.94 -11.17 2.65
C TRP A 83 13.54 -10.45 1.44
N MET A 84 13.35 -9.13 1.31
CA MET A 84 13.94 -8.35 0.20
C MET A 84 15.46 -8.51 0.14
N LYS A 85 16.14 -8.45 1.29
CA LYS A 85 17.59 -8.67 1.37
C LYS A 85 18.00 -10.07 0.91
N ALA A 86 17.24 -11.11 1.30
CA ALA A 86 17.49 -12.49 0.88
C ALA A 86 17.34 -12.67 -0.64
N GLU A 87 16.40 -11.95 -1.26
CA GLU A 87 16.21 -11.89 -2.71
C GLU A 87 17.20 -10.96 -3.43
N GLY A 88 18.19 -10.39 -2.74
CA GLY A 88 19.14 -9.43 -3.32
C GLY A 88 18.50 -8.10 -3.77
N CYS A 89 17.31 -7.78 -3.25
CA CYS A 89 16.51 -6.64 -3.65
C CYS A 89 16.56 -5.51 -2.60
N TYR A 90 16.63 -4.26 -3.06
CA TYR A 90 16.56 -3.07 -2.21
C TYR A 90 15.21 -2.37 -2.40
N PRO A 91 14.36 -2.29 -1.37
CA PRO A 91 13.02 -1.73 -1.52
C PRO A 91 13.05 -0.21 -1.61
N ILE A 92 12.20 0.34 -2.49
CA ILE A 92 11.85 1.76 -2.48
C ILE A 92 10.75 1.98 -1.44
N VAL A 93 11.01 2.86 -0.47
CA VAL A 93 10.01 3.28 0.50
C VAL A 93 9.12 4.34 -0.14
N TYR A 94 7.88 3.94 -0.47
CA TYR A 94 6.89 4.82 -1.08
C TYR A 94 5.66 4.95 -0.16
N PRO A 95 5.59 5.99 0.70
CA PRO A 95 4.45 6.25 1.55
C PRO A 95 3.32 6.93 0.78
N LEU A 96 2.09 6.62 1.16
CA LEU A 96 0.91 7.34 0.71
C LEU A 96 0.38 8.17 1.88
N PRO A 97 0.75 9.45 1.97
CA PRO A 97 0.44 10.26 3.13
C PRO A 97 -1.05 10.63 3.18
N ARG A 98 -1.51 10.98 4.38
CA ARG A 98 -2.76 11.71 4.57
C ARG A 98 -2.59 13.11 4.00
N HIS A 99 -3.65 13.63 3.39
CA HIS A 99 -3.59 14.91 2.68
C HIS A 99 -3.20 16.07 3.60
N ALA A 100 -3.64 16.04 4.87
CA ALA A 100 -3.31 17.06 5.87
C ALA A 100 -1.89 16.91 6.47
N ASN A 101 -1.19 15.81 6.22
CA ASN A 101 0.09 15.46 6.86
C ASN A 101 1.12 15.02 5.82
N MET A 102 1.09 15.63 4.63
CA MET A 102 1.92 15.23 3.49
C MET A 102 3.39 15.07 3.88
N VAL A 103 3.98 16.05 4.57
CA VAL A 103 5.42 16.03 4.90
C VAL A 103 5.71 15.09 6.07
N GLU A 104 4.92 15.17 7.13
CA GLU A 104 5.10 14.43 8.37
C GLU A 104 5.00 12.93 8.13
N ASP A 105 4.01 12.49 7.35
CA ASP A 105 3.77 11.08 7.04
C ASP A 105 4.92 10.47 6.24
N HIS A 106 5.59 11.24 5.37
CA HIS A 106 6.81 10.77 4.70
C HIS A 106 7.93 10.51 5.71
N PHE A 107 8.19 11.47 6.61
CA PHE A 107 9.22 11.30 7.64
C PHE A 107 8.92 10.17 8.61
N ILE A 108 7.65 9.98 8.98
CA ILE A 108 7.23 8.87 9.83
C ILE A 108 7.48 7.54 9.11
N ALA A 109 7.05 7.41 7.85
CA ALA A 109 7.28 6.18 7.08
C ALA A 109 8.78 5.86 6.90
N MET A 110 9.63 6.86 6.65
CA MET A 110 11.08 6.67 6.57
C MET A 110 11.67 6.21 7.91
N ARG A 111 11.29 6.86 9.03
CA ARG A 111 11.74 6.45 10.37
C ARG A 111 11.30 5.03 10.71
N ASN A 112 10.06 4.69 10.40
CA ASN A 112 9.48 3.36 10.57
C ASN A 112 10.26 2.27 9.83
N MET A 113 10.69 2.54 8.59
CA MET A 113 11.48 1.59 7.81
C MET A 113 12.95 1.55 8.23
N ALA A 114 13.52 2.65 8.71
CA ALA A 114 14.87 2.70 9.27
C ALA A 114 14.96 1.96 10.63
N GLU A 115 13.97 2.16 11.51
CA GLU A 115 13.80 1.39 12.75
C GLU A 115 13.75 -0.10 12.44
N ALA A 116 12.88 -0.49 11.50
CA ALA A 116 12.83 -1.86 11.05
C ALA A 116 14.24 -2.31 10.65
N GLY A 117 14.93 -1.55 9.80
CA GLY A 117 16.30 -1.74 9.29
C GLY A 117 17.39 -2.18 10.26
N SER A 118 17.20 -1.98 11.56
CA SER A 118 18.22 -2.14 12.60
C SER A 118 18.26 -3.53 13.24
N TRP A 119 17.78 -4.57 12.54
CA TRP A 119 17.76 -5.97 13.01
C TRP A 119 19.11 -6.69 12.88
#